data_AF-A0A2E6VK68-F1
#
_entry.id   AF-A0A2E6VK68-F1
#
_cell.length_a   1.000
_cell.length_b   1.000
_cell.length_c   1.000
_cell.angle_alpha   90.00
_cell.angle_beta   90.00
_cell.angle_gamma   90.00
#
_symmetry.space_group_name_H-M   'P 1'
#
loop_
_entity.id
_entity.type
_entity.pdbx_description
1 polymer ?
#
loop_
_entity_poly.entity_id
_entity_poly.type
_entity_poly.pdbx_seq_one_letter_code
_entity_poly.pdbx_strand_id
1 'polypeptide(L)'
;MFSLQPRVLLSEFLGTMFLLIGVIGSGIMAERLSPSDSGLQLLQNAAATTGVLIAIISIFGTVSADFNPAVTISAWVLGHREKKEVFPVIIFQISGGCIGTVLANIMFDLDWFQLSEKSRSGANLWLAEIIATLGLLLIVFSLLRSEKSSHIPYVVGVYIGGAYYFTSSTSFANPAVSIARMLSDTFAGIEPSSAPMFILMQIVGLGFAVWIIKYLFPKPETNLS
;
A
#
# COMPACT_ATOMS: atom_id res chain seq x y z
N MET A 1 -1.29 31.25 -7.40
CA MET A 1 -1.56 30.30 -8.50
C MET A 1 -1.02 28.95 -8.08
N PHE A 2 -1.85 28.15 -7.40
CA PHE A 2 -1.40 26.89 -6.81
C PHE A 2 -1.67 25.73 -7.77
N SER A 3 -0.67 25.34 -8.55
CA SER A 3 -0.75 24.17 -9.41
C SER A 3 -0.51 22.90 -8.58
N LEU A 4 -1.38 21.90 -8.74
CA LEU A 4 -0.98 20.51 -8.48
C LEU A 4 0.31 20.25 -9.24
N GLN A 5 1.37 19.82 -8.56
CA GLN A 5 2.66 19.63 -9.20
C GLN A 5 2.63 18.34 -10.04
N PRO A 6 2.81 18.39 -11.37
CA PRO A 6 2.80 17.18 -12.21
C PRO A 6 3.81 16.11 -11.75
N ARG A 7 4.91 16.55 -11.12
CA ARG A 7 5.95 15.69 -10.52
C ARG A 7 5.41 14.83 -9.38
N VAL A 8 4.51 15.36 -8.54
CA VAL A 8 3.87 14.60 -7.44
C VAL A 8 2.99 13.50 -8.01
N LEU A 9 2.13 13.83 -8.97
CA LEU A 9 1.24 12.85 -9.60
C LEU A 9 2.01 11.74 -10.31
N LEU A 10 3.06 12.10 -11.05
CA LEU A 10 3.92 11.13 -11.73
C LEU A 10 4.65 10.22 -10.73
N SER A 11 5.14 10.77 -9.62
CA SER A 11 5.78 10.02 -8.53
C SER A 11 4.82 8.98 -7.96
N GLU A 12 3.60 9.39 -7.61
CA GLU A 12 2.55 8.51 -7.06
C GLU A 12 2.12 7.41 -8.02
N PHE A 13 2.01 7.74 -9.32
CA PHE A 13 1.74 6.75 -10.37
C PHE A 13 2.87 5.74 -10.52
N LEU A 14 4.12 6.21 -10.69
CA LEU A 14 5.27 5.33 -10.93
C LEU A 14 5.55 4.46 -9.70
N GLY A 15 5.51 5.02 -8.49
CA GLY A 15 5.73 4.25 -7.29
C GLY A 15 4.67 3.18 -7.08
N THR A 16 3.38 3.49 -7.27
CA THR A 16 2.32 2.48 -7.17
C THR A 16 2.40 1.46 -8.30
N MET A 17 2.79 1.87 -9.52
CA MET A 17 3.05 0.96 -10.64
C MET A 17 4.16 -0.04 -10.32
N PHE A 18 5.32 0.44 -9.86
CA PHE A 18 6.42 -0.45 -9.48
C PHE A 18 6.08 -1.33 -8.28
N LEU A 19 5.31 -0.81 -7.31
CA LEU A 19 4.79 -1.62 -6.20
C LEU A 19 3.99 -2.82 -6.74
N LEU A 20 3.04 -2.61 -7.64
CA LEU A 20 2.21 -3.70 -8.17
C LEU A 20 2.98 -4.61 -9.13
N ILE A 21 3.95 -4.10 -9.90
CA ILE A 21 4.87 -4.96 -10.67
C ILE A 21 5.61 -5.91 -9.73
N GLY A 22 6.15 -5.40 -8.61
CA GLY A 22 6.83 -6.20 -7.62
C GLY A 22 5.92 -7.22 -6.94
N VAL A 23 4.73 -6.80 -6.47
CA VAL A 23 3.77 -7.65 -5.76
C VAL A 23 3.21 -8.75 -6.65
N ILE A 24 2.70 -8.41 -7.85
CA ILE A 24 2.08 -9.38 -8.75
C ILE A 24 3.15 -10.26 -9.39
N GLY A 25 4.22 -9.66 -9.92
CA GLY A 25 5.28 -10.39 -10.61
C GLY A 25 5.99 -11.39 -9.70
N SER A 26 6.29 -11.03 -8.45
CA SER A 26 6.86 -11.98 -7.50
C SER A 26 5.87 -13.05 -7.06
N GLY A 27 4.56 -12.78 -7.04
CA GLY A 27 3.53 -13.78 -6.77
C GLY A 27 3.44 -14.84 -7.87
N ILE A 28 3.46 -14.41 -9.13
CA ILE A 28 3.49 -15.31 -10.29
C ILE A 28 4.77 -16.15 -10.28
N MET A 29 5.93 -15.50 -10.07
CA MET A 29 7.20 -16.21 -10.03
C MET A 29 7.24 -17.23 -8.89
N ALA A 30 6.70 -16.87 -7.73
CA ALA A 30 6.64 -17.74 -6.57
C ALA A 30 5.78 -18.99 -6.83
N GLU A 31 4.60 -18.86 -7.43
CA GLU A 31 3.77 -20.00 -7.84
C GLU A 31 4.50 -20.92 -8.82
N ARG A 32 5.27 -20.36 -9.77
CA ARG A 32 6.04 -21.14 -10.75
C ARG A 32 7.22 -21.88 -10.13
N LEU A 33 7.94 -21.22 -9.22
CA LEU A 33 9.15 -21.78 -8.60
C LEU A 33 8.85 -22.72 -7.44
N SER A 34 7.69 -22.59 -6.80
CA SER A 34 7.33 -23.34 -5.58
C SER A 34 5.88 -23.83 -5.64
N PRO A 35 5.46 -24.57 -6.69
CA PRO A 35 4.05 -24.82 -7.00
C PRO A 35 3.26 -25.57 -5.93
N SER A 36 3.95 -26.34 -5.07
CA SER A 36 3.34 -27.13 -4.00
C SER A 36 3.63 -26.61 -2.59
N ASP A 37 4.22 -25.41 -2.46
CA ASP A 37 4.62 -24.85 -1.16
C ASP A 37 4.13 -23.41 -1.00
N SER A 38 2.92 -23.26 -0.48
CA SER A 38 2.32 -21.95 -0.22
C SER A 38 3.07 -21.12 0.84
N GLY A 39 3.79 -21.78 1.75
CA GLY A 39 4.59 -21.09 2.77
C GLY A 39 5.81 -20.41 2.16
N LEU A 40 6.49 -21.12 1.26
CA LEU A 40 7.61 -20.58 0.49
C LEU A 40 7.14 -19.53 -0.52
N GLN A 41 5.98 -19.73 -1.16
CA GLN A 41 5.39 -18.72 -2.05
C GLN A 41 5.15 -17.40 -1.32
N LEU A 42 4.54 -17.47 -0.12
CA LEU A 42 4.31 -16.31 0.73
C LEU A 42 5.63 -15.63 1.12
N LEU A 43 6.69 -16.40 1.41
CA LEU A 43 8.00 -15.86 1.78
C LEU A 43 8.63 -15.05 0.65
N GLN A 44 8.65 -15.64 -0.54
CA GLN A 44 9.20 -15.02 -1.74
C GLN A 44 8.45 -13.74 -2.08
N ASN A 45 7.11 -13.78 -2.05
CA ASN A 45 6.28 -12.62 -2.32
C ASN A 45 6.44 -11.52 -1.25
N ALA A 46 6.51 -11.88 0.04
CA ALA A 46 6.74 -10.95 1.14
C ALA A 46 8.11 -10.27 1.05
N ALA A 47 9.16 -11.04 0.77
CA ALA A 47 10.53 -10.52 0.64
C ALA A 47 10.65 -9.56 -0.56
N ALA A 48 10.08 -9.92 -1.71
CA ALA A 48 10.05 -9.05 -2.88
C ALA A 48 9.23 -7.78 -2.65
N THR A 49 8.07 -7.89 -1.98
CA THR A 49 7.24 -6.73 -1.61
C THR A 49 7.97 -5.78 -0.66
N THR A 50 8.69 -6.34 0.32
CA THR A 50 9.56 -5.57 1.23
C THR A 50 10.62 -4.81 0.45
N GLY A 51 11.33 -5.49 -0.45
CA GLY A 51 12.39 -4.90 -1.26
C GLY A 51 11.88 -3.78 -2.16
N VAL A 52 10.75 -3.99 -2.86
CA VAL A 52 10.19 -2.97 -3.76
C VAL A 52 9.71 -1.75 -2.97
N LEU A 53 9.06 -1.93 -1.81
CA LEU A 53 8.64 -0.81 -0.96
C LEU A 53 9.84 0.02 -0.49
N ILE A 54 10.90 -0.62 0.01
CA ILE A 54 12.13 0.07 0.41
C ILE A 54 12.68 0.87 -0.77
N ALA A 55 12.76 0.27 -1.96
CA ALA A 55 13.29 0.91 -3.15
C ALA A 55 12.46 2.13 -3.59
N ILE A 56 11.15 1.95 -3.81
CA ILE A 56 10.30 3.02 -4.34
C ILE A 56 10.15 4.18 -3.34
N ILE A 57 10.05 3.90 -2.03
CA ILE A 57 9.96 4.97 -1.02
C ILE A 57 11.30 5.71 -0.95
N SER A 58 12.44 5.02 -1.07
CA SER A 58 13.76 5.66 -1.08
C SER A 58 13.97 6.55 -2.31
N ILE A 59 13.50 6.13 -3.49
CA ILE A 59 13.62 6.89 -4.74
C ILE A 59 12.74 8.14 -4.71
N PHE A 60 11.47 7.97 -4.34
CA PHE A 60 10.44 8.98 -4.52
C PHE A 60 10.11 9.77 -3.25
N GLY A 61 10.63 9.40 -2.09
CA GLY A 61 10.34 10.03 -0.81
C GLY A 61 10.72 11.51 -0.73
N THR A 62 11.62 11.98 -1.60
CA THR A 62 11.97 13.41 -1.74
C THR A 62 10.98 14.20 -2.61
N VAL A 63 10.03 13.52 -3.28
CA VAL A 63 9.00 14.11 -4.14
C VAL A 63 7.60 13.86 -3.56
N SER A 64 7.15 12.60 -3.58
CA SER A 64 5.89 12.12 -3.00
C SER A 64 5.91 10.60 -3.00
N ALA A 65 5.69 9.98 -1.85
CA ALA A 65 5.74 8.54 -1.68
C ALA A 65 4.63 8.01 -0.76
N ASP A 66 3.38 8.41 -1.03
CA ASP A 66 2.22 7.87 -0.31
C ASP A 66 1.89 6.46 -0.83
N PHE A 67 1.81 6.29 -2.15
CA PHE A 67 1.51 5.05 -2.89
C PHE A 67 0.28 4.27 -2.41
N ASN A 68 -0.57 4.93 -1.64
CA ASN A 68 -1.64 4.32 -0.87
C ASN A 68 -2.69 5.39 -0.52
N PRO A 69 -3.95 5.21 -0.96
CA PRO A 69 -5.02 6.13 -0.63
C PRO A 69 -5.21 6.36 0.88
N ALA A 70 -4.99 5.34 1.72
CA ALA A 70 -5.09 5.48 3.17
C ALA A 70 -3.98 6.38 3.75
N VAL A 71 -2.76 6.28 3.21
CA VAL A 71 -1.64 7.17 3.58
C VAL A 71 -1.93 8.59 3.12
N THR A 72 -2.39 8.79 1.88
CA THR A 72 -2.74 10.11 1.33
C THR A 72 -3.85 10.81 2.13
N ILE A 73 -4.92 10.09 2.48
CA ILE A 73 -6.02 10.63 3.29
C ILE A 73 -5.50 10.99 4.70
N SER A 74 -4.71 10.12 5.31
CA SER A 74 -4.12 10.39 6.63
C SER A 74 -3.19 11.59 6.61
N ALA A 75 -2.38 11.73 5.56
CA ALA A 75 -1.49 12.87 5.36
C ALA A 75 -2.30 14.17 5.29
N TRP A 76 -3.43 14.17 4.58
CA TRP A 76 -4.34 15.32 4.58
C TRP A 76 -4.92 15.60 5.97
N VAL A 77 -5.49 14.59 6.64
CA VAL A 77 -6.14 14.76 7.96
C VAL A 77 -5.16 15.21 9.06
N LEU A 78 -3.88 14.84 8.94
CA LEU A 78 -2.82 15.21 9.88
C LEU A 78 -2.07 16.50 9.49
N GLY A 79 -2.39 17.08 8.32
CA GLY A 79 -1.87 18.35 7.84
C GLY A 79 -0.51 18.27 7.13
N HIS A 80 -0.17 17.12 6.56
CA HIS A 80 1.00 16.88 5.71
C HIS A 80 0.71 16.96 4.20
N ARG A 81 -0.57 17.01 3.81
CA ARG A 81 -1.00 17.14 2.41
C ARG A 81 -2.18 18.10 2.27
N GLU A 82 -2.23 18.85 1.17
CA GLU A 82 -3.37 19.71 0.90
C GLU A 82 -4.60 18.93 0.42
N LYS A 83 -5.80 19.35 0.86
CA LYS A 83 -7.07 18.71 0.50
C LYS A 83 -7.27 18.54 -1.01
N LYS A 84 -6.85 19.55 -1.80
CA LYS A 84 -7.02 19.57 -3.26
C LYS A 84 -6.17 18.52 -3.98
N GLU A 85 -5.10 18.03 -3.35
CA GLU A 85 -4.22 17.02 -3.93
C GLU A 85 -4.73 15.60 -3.72
N VAL A 86 -5.55 15.37 -2.68
CA VAL A 86 -5.98 14.03 -2.25
C VAL A 86 -6.62 13.24 -3.38
N PHE A 87 -7.65 13.80 -4.04
CA PHE A 87 -8.37 13.08 -5.08
C PHE A 87 -7.49 12.80 -6.32
N PRO A 88 -6.77 13.78 -6.91
CA PRO A 88 -5.85 13.51 -8.02
C PRO A 88 -4.77 12.48 -7.70
N VAL A 89 -4.16 12.54 -6.50
CA VAL A 89 -3.14 11.58 -6.08
C VAL A 89 -3.71 10.16 -6.03
N ILE A 90 -4.89 9.97 -5.44
CA ILE A 90 -5.55 8.65 -5.36
C ILE A 90 -5.83 8.09 -6.76
N ILE A 91 -6.28 8.91 -7.72
CA ILE A 91 -6.51 8.48 -9.09
C ILE A 91 -5.21 8.01 -9.77
N PHE A 92 -4.10 8.71 -9.54
CA PHE A 92 -2.79 8.33 -10.10
C PHE A 92 -2.22 7.07 -9.43
N GLN A 93 -2.44 6.88 -8.13
CA GLN A 93 -2.09 5.64 -7.43
C GLN A 93 -2.86 4.44 -7.99
N ILE A 94 -4.19 4.56 -8.12
CA ILE A 94 -5.03 3.48 -8.67
C ILE A 94 -4.63 3.17 -10.12
N SER A 95 -4.50 4.20 -10.96
CA SER A 95 -4.06 4.04 -12.36
C SER A 95 -2.69 3.37 -12.44
N GLY A 96 -1.73 3.81 -11.62
CA GLY A 96 -0.40 3.24 -11.55
C GLY A 96 -0.44 1.76 -11.16
N GLY A 97 -1.17 1.42 -10.10
CA GLY A 97 -1.33 0.04 -9.64
C GLY A 97 -1.97 -0.88 -10.69
N CYS A 98 -3.03 -0.43 -11.36
CA CYS A 98 -3.67 -1.18 -12.44
C CYS A 98 -2.72 -1.42 -13.60
N ILE A 99 -2.02 -0.38 -14.08
CA ILE A 99 -1.01 -0.51 -15.15
C ILE A 99 0.13 -1.43 -14.72
N GLY A 100 0.61 -1.33 -13.48
CA GLY A 100 1.65 -2.21 -12.95
C GLY A 100 1.24 -3.68 -12.93
N THR A 101 -0.03 -3.95 -12.58
CA THR A 101 -0.59 -5.31 -12.60
C THR A 101 -0.68 -5.88 -14.02
N VAL A 102 -1.20 -5.08 -14.95
CA VAL A 102 -1.27 -5.44 -16.38
C VAL A 102 0.13 -5.74 -16.93
N LEU A 103 1.12 -4.89 -16.64
CA LEU A 103 2.50 -5.07 -17.06
C LEU A 103 3.12 -6.35 -16.46
N ALA A 104 2.81 -6.65 -15.20
CA ALA A 104 3.27 -7.90 -14.57
C ALA A 104 2.67 -9.12 -15.27
N ASN A 105 1.37 -9.15 -15.56
CA ASN A 105 0.75 -10.25 -16.29
C ASN A 105 1.42 -10.45 -17.65
N ILE A 106 1.60 -9.37 -18.43
CA ILE A 106 2.25 -9.42 -19.75
C ILE A 106 3.70 -9.92 -19.64
N MET A 107 4.48 -9.41 -18.67
CA MET A 107 5.88 -9.80 -18.48
C MET A 107 6.05 -11.30 -18.20
N PHE A 108 5.00 -11.93 -17.65
CA PHE A 108 4.96 -13.35 -17.36
C PHE A 108 4.16 -14.18 -18.38
N ASP A 109 3.76 -13.61 -19.52
CA ASP A 109 2.99 -14.30 -20.55
C ASP A 109 1.62 -14.81 -20.05
N LEU A 110 0.94 -13.98 -19.27
CA LEU A 110 -0.47 -14.15 -18.88
C LEU A 110 -1.36 -13.16 -19.63
N ASP A 111 -2.67 -13.41 -19.62
CA ASP A 111 -3.64 -12.46 -20.17
C ASP A 111 -3.51 -11.09 -19.49
N TRP A 112 -3.40 -10.05 -20.31
CA TRP A 112 -3.20 -8.67 -19.85
C TRP A 112 -4.35 -8.18 -18.96
N PHE A 113 -5.56 -8.72 -19.16
CA PHE A 113 -6.74 -8.48 -18.33
C PHE A 113 -7.37 -9.80 -17.92
N GLN A 114 -7.34 -10.10 -16.62
CA GLN A 114 -8.00 -11.26 -16.03
C GLN A 114 -8.55 -10.87 -14.67
N LEU A 115 -9.86 -11.00 -14.47
CA LEU A 115 -10.44 -10.78 -13.15
C LEU A 115 -10.12 -11.97 -12.25
N SER A 116 -9.67 -11.68 -11.02
CA SER A 116 -9.35 -12.73 -10.07
C SER A 116 -10.60 -13.43 -9.53
N GLU A 117 -10.49 -14.73 -9.31
CA GLU A 117 -11.49 -15.57 -8.63
C GLU A 117 -11.07 -15.92 -7.19
N LYS A 118 -9.98 -15.33 -6.70
CA LYS A 118 -9.48 -15.58 -5.34
C LYS A 118 -10.38 -14.92 -4.29
N SER A 119 -11.35 -15.68 -3.80
CA SER A 119 -12.24 -15.24 -2.73
C SER A 119 -11.46 -14.94 -1.44
N ARG A 120 -11.64 -13.74 -0.89
CA ARG A 120 -11.02 -13.29 0.36
C ARG A 120 -12.09 -12.61 1.22
N SER A 121 -12.89 -13.40 1.92
CA SER A 121 -13.94 -12.89 2.80
C SER A 121 -13.96 -13.64 4.14
N GLY A 122 -14.06 -12.89 5.24
CA GLY A 122 -14.08 -13.45 6.59
C GLY A 122 -13.67 -12.42 7.64
N ALA A 123 -14.29 -12.49 8.81
CA ALA A 123 -14.05 -11.54 9.90
C ALA A 123 -12.57 -11.45 10.32
N ASN A 124 -11.85 -12.57 10.28
CA ASN A 124 -10.41 -12.62 10.56
C ASN A 124 -9.58 -11.84 9.52
N LEU A 125 -9.97 -11.89 8.24
CA LEU A 125 -9.30 -11.15 7.17
C LEU A 125 -9.60 -9.65 7.26
N TRP A 126 -10.84 -9.30 7.60
CA TRP A 126 -11.26 -7.91 7.80
C TRP A 126 -10.55 -7.27 8.97
N LEU A 127 -10.45 -7.97 10.11
CA LEU A 127 -9.67 -7.52 11.26
C LEU A 127 -8.18 -7.37 10.91
N ALA A 128 -7.64 -8.32 10.14
CA ALA A 128 -6.26 -8.26 9.67
C ALA A 128 -5.97 -6.97 8.87
N GLU A 129 -6.89 -6.53 8.01
CA GLU A 129 -6.75 -5.26 7.28
C GLU A 129 -6.80 -4.03 8.18
N ILE A 130 -7.63 -4.04 9.24
CA ILE A 130 -7.62 -2.96 10.24
C ILE A 130 -6.23 -2.87 10.90
N ILE A 131 -5.71 -4.00 11.39
CA ILE A 131 -4.43 -4.05 12.13
C ILE A 131 -3.26 -3.69 11.21
N ALA A 132 -3.25 -4.23 10.00
CA ALA A 132 -2.23 -3.94 9.00
C ALA A 132 -2.17 -2.44 8.69
N THR A 133 -3.31 -1.83 8.32
CA THR A 133 -3.37 -0.39 8.00
C THR A 133 -3.08 0.47 9.23
N LEU A 134 -3.57 0.09 10.41
CA LEU A 134 -3.29 0.80 11.65
C LEU A 134 -1.79 0.93 11.89
N GLY A 135 -1.06 -0.18 11.96
CA GLY A 135 0.38 -0.13 12.25
C GLY A 135 1.19 0.54 11.14
N LEU A 136 0.80 0.38 9.86
CA LEU A 136 1.43 1.10 8.75
C LEU A 136 1.36 2.61 8.97
N LEU A 137 0.17 3.13 9.26
CA LEU A 137 -0.04 4.57 9.43
C LEU A 137 0.60 5.07 10.72
N LEU A 138 0.56 4.30 11.81
CA LEU A 138 1.30 4.62 13.03
C LEU A 138 2.78 4.83 12.72
N ILE A 139 3.42 3.90 12.02
CA ILE A 139 4.84 3.98 11.62
C ILE A 139 5.12 5.23 10.80
N VAL A 140 4.36 5.44 9.72
CA VAL A 140 4.59 6.57 8.80
C VAL A 140 4.52 7.88 9.56
N PHE A 141 3.43 8.13 10.28
CA PHE A 141 3.20 9.43 10.89
C PHE A 141 3.91 9.61 12.22
N SER A 142 4.21 8.57 12.99
CA SER A 142 5.07 8.71 14.17
C SER A 142 6.49 9.08 13.76
N LEU A 143 7.04 8.45 12.70
CA LEU A 143 8.38 8.78 12.21
C LEU A 143 8.44 10.20 11.65
N LEU A 144 7.41 10.65 10.91
CA LEU A 144 7.31 12.03 10.46
C LEU A 144 7.29 13.02 11.64
N ARG A 145 6.49 12.74 12.68
CA ARG A 145 6.37 13.64 13.85
C ARG A 145 7.58 13.62 14.76
N SER A 146 8.34 12.53 14.79
CA SER A 146 9.60 12.42 15.52
C SER A 146 10.83 12.81 14.69
N GLU A 147 10.65 13.46 13.54
CA GLU A 147 11.72 13.94 12.65
C GLU A 147 12.69 12.82 12.19
N LYS A 148 12.17 11.60 12.07
CA LYS A 148 12.90 10.37 11.72
C LYS A 148 12.53 9.87 10.32
N SER A 149 12.21 10.78 9.42
CA SER A 149 11.70 10.46 8.08
C SER A 149 12.65 9.61 7.23
N SER A 150 13.95 9.69 7.48
CA SER A 150 14.98 8.85 6.81
C SER A 150 14.80 7.35 7.07
N HIS A 151 14.10 6.96 8.14
CA HIS A 151 13.83 5.56 8.46
C HIS A 151 12.57 5.01 7.78
N ILE A 152 11.70 5.87 7.24
CA ILE A 152 10.41 5.47 6.67
C ILE A 152 10.54 4.35 5.61
N PRO A 153 11.47 4.40 4.62
CA PRO A 153 11.56 3.35 3.61
C PRO A 153 11.76 1.96 4.23
N TYR A 154 12.67 1.85 5.19
CA TYR A 154 13.05 0.59 5.83
C TYR A 154 11.97 0.07 6.76
N VAL A 155 11.43 0.94 7.62
CA VAL A 155 10.44 0.50 8.62
C VAL A 155 9.10 0.17 7.97
N VAL A 156 8.68 0.93 6.94
CA VAL A 156 7.47 0.59 6.17
C VAL A 156 7.65 -0.72 5.43
N GLY A 157 8.76 -0.90 4.71
CA GLY A 157 9.04 -2.14 3.98
C GLY A 157 9.02 -3.37 4.90
N VAL A 158 9.76 -3.32 6.01
CA VAL A 158 9.86 -4.43 6.98
C VAL A 158 8.51 -4.69 7.66
N TYR A 159 7.75 -3.64 8.00
CA TYR A 159 6.44 -3.82 8.60
C TYR A 159 5.47 -4.52 7.65
N ILE A 160 5.39 -4.10 6.39
CA ILE A 160 4.52 -4.75 5.40
C ILE A 160 5.00 -6.19 5.11
N GLY A 161 6.31 -6.41 4.97
CA GLY A 161 6.88 -7.75 4.85
C GLY A 161 6.52 -8.67 6.01
N GLY A 162 6.59 -8.17 7.24
CA GLY A 162 6.13 -8.89 8.42
C GLY A 162 4.62 -9.11 8.43
N ALA A 163 3.84 -8.12 7.98
CA ALA A 163 2.39 -8.16 7.98
C ALA A 163 1.82 -9.23 7.04
N TYR A 164 2.58 -9.65 6.03
CA TYR A 164 2.27 -10.83 5.23
C TYR A 164 2.13 -12.10 6.08
N TYR A 165 2.88 -12.18 7.19
CA TYR A 165 2.91 -13.34 8.09
C TYR A 165 2.10 -13.16 9.37
N PHE A 166 2.13 -11.97 9.99
CA PHE A 166 1.40 -11.77 11.25
C PHE A 166 -0.08 -11.42 11.05
N THR A 167 -0.54 -11.22 9.81
CA THR A 167 -1.96 -10.97 9.50
C THR A 167 -2.54 -12.08 8.63
N SER A 168 -3.77 -12.49 8.92
CA SER A 168 -4.42 -13.59 8.18
C SER A 168 -4.84 -13.20 6.74
N SER A 169 -4.84 -11.91 6.40
CA SER A 169 -5.18 -11.40 5.06
C SER A 169 -3.99 -11.28 4.11
N THR A 170 -2.77 -11.58 4.57
CA THR A 170 -1.50 -11.22 3.90
C THR A 170 -1.36 -9.72 3.64
N SER A 171 -1.92 -8.88 4.53
CA SER A 171 -1.78 -7.41 4.62
C SER A 171 -1.82 -6.64 3.29
N PHE A 172 -3.01 -6.33 2.78
CA PHE A 172 -3.12 -5.44 1.63
C PHE A 172 -2.85 -4.00 2.08
N ALA A 173 -3.50 -3.58 3.17
CA ALA A 173 -3.33 -2.32 3.86
C ALA A 173 -3.41 -1.06 2.97
N ASN A 174 -3.94 -1.19 1.75
CA ASN A 174 -3.84 -0.22 0.68
C ASN A 174 -5.02 -0.36 -0.31
N PRO A 175 -5.90 0.64 -0.41
CA PRO A 175 -7.04 0.57 -1.31
C PRO A 175 -6.66 0.48 -2.80
N ALA A 176 -5.60 1.15 -3.25
CA ALA A 176 -5.14 1.08 -4.64
C ALA A 176 -4.60 -0.32 -4.98
N VAL A 177 -3.85 -0.94 -4.07
CA VAL A 177 -3.40 -2.34 -4.19
C VAL A 177 -4.59 -3.29 -4.23
N SER A 178 -5.60 -3.08 -3.39
CA SER A 178 -6.81 -3.91 -3.37
C SER A 178 -7.57 -3.87 -4.68
N ILE A 179 -7.66 -2.69 -5.32
CA ILE A 179 -8.28 -2.53 -6.64
C ILE A 179 -7.44 -3.17 -7.73
N ALA A 180 -6.14 -2.86 -7.77
CA ALA A 180 -5.25 -3.32 -8.83
C ALA A 180 -5.12 -4.84 -8.87
N ARG A 181 -5.04 -5.50 -7.70
CA ARG A 181 -4.95 -6.96 -7.56
C ARG A 181 -6.19 -7.71 -8.06
N MET A 182 -7.31 -7.02 -8.30
CA MET A 182 -8.46 -7.65 -8.96
C MET A 182 -8.17 -8.02 -10.42
N LEU A 183 -7.16 -7.41 -11.05
CA LEU A 183 -6.83 -7.55 -12.48
C LEU A 183 -5.81 -8.67 -12.77
N SER A 184 -5.56 -9.56 -11.82
CA SER A 184 -4.65 -10.71 -11.98
C SER A 184 -5.14 -11.88 -11.16
N ASP A 185 -5.49 -13.00 -11.82
CA ASP A 185 -5.90 -14.23 -11.13
C ASP A 185 -4.71 -15.12 -10.75
N THR A 186 -3.86 -14.60 -9.88
CA THR A 186 -2.61 -15.24 -9.45
C THR A 186 -2.60 -15.41 -7.93
N PHE A 187 -1.48 -15.85 -7.34
CA PHE A 187 -1.30 -15.91 -5.88
C PHE A 187 -1.75 -14.63 -5.16
N ALA A 188 -1.41 -13.49 -5.77
CA ALA A 188 -1.72 -12.18 -5.24
C ALA A 188 -3.15 -11.71 -5.57
N GLY A 189 -3.97 -12.46 -6.31
CA GLY A 189 -5.32 -12.04 -6.69
C GLY A 189 -6.27 -11.79 -5.52
N ILE A 190 -7.31 -10.99 -5.80
CA ILE A 190 -8.51 -10.84 -4.96
C ILE A 190 -9.74 -10.69 -5.84
N GLU A 191 -10.78 -11.48 -5.57
CA GLU A 191 -12.04 -11.39 -6.31
C GLU A 191 -12.71 -10.01 -6.12
N PRO A 192 -13.31 -9.40 -7.18
CA PRO A 192 -13.92 -8.08 -7.10
C PRO A 192 -14.98 -7.89 -6.01
N SER A 193 -15.73 -8.95 -5.69
CA SER A 193 -16.74 -8.93 -4.63
C SER A 193 -16.13 -8.81 -3.21
N SER A 194 -14.87 -9.23 -3.04
CA SER A 194 -14.14 -9.21 -1.76
C SER A 194 -13.49 -7.85 -1.48
N ALA A 195 -13.08 -7.12 -2.52
CA ALA A 195 -12.29 -5.89 -2.40
C ALA A 195 -12.98 -4.74 -1.61
N PRO A 196 -14.30 -4.47 -1.76
CA PRO A 196 -14.95 -3.37 -1.05
C PRO A 196 -14.83 -3.48 0.47
N MET A 197 -14.93 -4.69 1.01
CA MET A 197 -14.85 -4.93 2.45
C MET A 197 -13.43 -4.73 2.98
N PHE A 198 -12.41 -5.14 2.21
CA PHE A 198 -11.00 -4.85 2.52
C PHE A 198 -10.75 -3.35 2.58
N ILE A 199 -11.20 -2.60 1.56
CA ILE A 199 -11.05 -1.14 1.49
C ILE A 199 -11.74 -0.47 2.68
N LEU A 200 -12.96 -0.90 3.01
CA LEU A 200 -13.71 -0.36 4.15
C LEU A 200 -12.94 -0.58 5.47
N MET A 201 -12.38 -1.78 5.68
CA MET A 201 -11.61 -2.10 6.89
C MET A 201 -10.28 -1.35 6.97
N GLN A 202 -9.62 -1.10 5.85
CA GLN A 202 -8.45 -0.22 5.77
C GLN A 202 -8.81 1.21 6.19
N ILE A 203 -9.98 1.72 5.77
CA ILE A 203 -10.48 3.05 6.19
C ILE A 203 -10.79 3.08 7.71
N VAL A 204 -11.32 1.97 8.27
CA VAL A 204 -11.50 1.85 9.72
C VAL A 204 -10.16 1.89 10.45
N GLY A 205 -9.16 1.13 9.97
CA GLY A 205 -7.78 1.18 10.49
C GLY A 205 -7.17 2.58 10.43
N LEU A 206 -7.43 3.32 9.35
CA LEU A 206 -7.06 4.72 9.21
C LEU A 206 -7.67 5.60 10.30
N GLY A 207 -8.97 5.45 10.57
CA GLY A 207 -9.66 6.21 11.61
C GLY A 207 -9.00 6.03 12.98
N PHE A 208 -8.72 4.77 13.35
CA PHE A 208 -8.00 4.47 14.59
C PHE A 208 -6.59 5.03 14.60
N ALA A 209 -5.83 4.89 13.51
CA ALA A 209 -4.47 5.40 13.41
C ALA A 209 -4.40 6.91 13.64
N VAL A 210 -5.24 7.67 12.93
CA VAL A 210 -5.32 9.13 13.06
C VAL A 210 -5.61 9.54 14.50
N TRP A 211 -6.55 8.86 15.17
CA TRP A 211 -6.88 9.13 16.57
C TRP A 211 -5.68 8.89 17.49
N ILE A 212 -5.04 7.72 17.40
CA ILE A 212 -3.86 7.37 18.22
C ILE A 212 -2.69 8.32 17.96
N ILE A 213 -2.41 8.64 16.69
CA ILE A 213 -1.33 9.56 16.31
C ILE A 213 -1.54 10.93 16.95
N LYS A 214 -2.75 11.49 16.84
CA LYS A 214 -3.08 12.79 17.47
C LYS A 214 -2.91 12.76 18.99
N TYR A 215 -3.23 11.65 19.64
CA TYR A 215 -3.14 11.51 21.09
C TYR A 215 -1.70 11.30 21.59
N LEU A 216 -0.95 10.35 21.00
CA LEU A 216 0.38 9.95 21.50
C LEU A 216 1.53 10.82 20.97
N PHE A 217 1.36 11.47 19.82
CA PHE A 217 2.41 12.26 19.18
C PHE A 217 1.92 13.68 18.90
N PRO A 218 1.49 14.48 19.90
CA PRO A 218 0.95 15.81 19.64
C PRO A 218 1.95 16.69 18.86
N LYS A 219 1.45 17.60 18.02
CA LYS A 219 2.31 18.61 17.38
C LYS A 219 2.92 19.47 18.49
N PRO A 220 4.21 19.86 18.42
CA PRO A 220 4.77 20.82 19.37
C PRO A 220 3.89 22.07 19.42
N GLU A 221 3.50 22.51 20.62
CA GLU A 221 2.80 23.77 20.78
C GLU A 221 3.72 24.89 20.26
N THR A 222 3.31 25.54 19.17
CA THR A 222 3.88 26.82 18.80
C THR A 222 3.46 27.82 19.86
N ASN A 223 4.30 28.01 20.87
CA ASN A 223 4.17 29.11 21.82
C ASN A 223 4.18 30.41 21.02
N LEU A 224 3.00 30.99 20.82
CA LEU A 224 2.84 32.37 20.37
C LEU A 224 3.19 33.26 21.57
N SER A 225 4.46 33.64 21.66
CA SER A 225 4.91 34.78 22.48
C SER A 225 4.69 36.07 21.72
#